data_AF-A0A7R9MDW1-F1
#
_entry.id   AF-A0A7R9MDW1-F1
#
_cell.length_a   1.000
_cell.length_b   1.000
_cell.length_c   1.000
_cell.angle_alpha   90.00
_cell.angle_beta   90.00
_cell.angle_gamma   90.00
#
_symmetry.space_group_name_H-M   'P 1'
#
loop_
_entity.id
_entity.type
_entity.pdbx_description
1 polymer ?
#
loop_
_entity_poly.entity_id
_entity_poly.type
_entity_poly.pdbx_seq_one_letter_code
_entity_poly.pdbx_strand_id
1 'polypeptide(L)'
;MYYSCVESFVKLNSRKIIKYSAILTVLFAIYLAPVGDYMIAGLKYLPGYYHDLDTIRTSVQIIESRGFQSETHYITTVDGYILTVNRIVNPYVKDRSSLRPVLLQHGFQSSDKGWLITSAMTAIS
;
A
#
# COMPACT_ATOMS: atom_id res chain seq x y z
N MET A 1 14.79 -46.08 18.92
CA MET A 1 15.19 -45.97 17.49
C MET A 1 14.00 -45.66 16.57
N TYR A 2 12.85 -46.34 16.70
CA TYR A 2 11.64 -46.10 15.88
C TYR A 2 11.03 -44.69 15.97
N TYR A 3 10.89 -44.13 17.17
CA TYR A 3 10.30 -42.80 17.38
C TYR A 3 11.06 -41.67 16.66
N SER A 4 12.39 -41.75 16.62
CA SER A 4 13.22 -40.74 15.94
C SER A 4 13.09 -40.79 14.41
N CYS A 5 12.77 -41.96 13.85
CA CYS A 5 12.55 -42.16 12.42
C CYS A 5 11.21 -41.55 11.96
N VAL A 6 10.15 -41.73 12.77
CA VAL A 6 8.80 -41.21 12.48
C VAL A 6 8.77 -39.67 12.54
N GLU A 7 9.36 -39.07 13.58
CA GLU A 7 9.52 -37.61 13.71
C GLU A 7 10.25 -37.00 12.51
N SER A 8 11.37 -37.61 12.09
CA SER A 8 12.16 -37.14 10.96
C SER A 8 11.38 -37.23 9.64
N PHE A 9 10.59 -38.29 9.45
CA PHE A 9 9.74 -38.47 8.27
C PHE A 9 8.60 -37.45 8.20
N VAL A 10 7.90 -37.21 9.32
CA VAL A 10 6.82 -36.20 9.42
C VAL A 10 7.37 -34.78 9.17
N LYS A 11 8.56 -34.48 9.70
CA LYS A 11 9.23 -33.18 9.50
C LYS A 11 9.76 -32.98 8.07
N LEU A 12 10.19 -34.06 7.40
CA LEU A 12 10.59 -34.01 5.99
C LEU A 12 9.38 -33.81 5.07
N ASN A 13 8.25 -34.47 5.37
CA ASN A 13 7.03 -34.39 4.60
C ASN A 13 6.35 -33.01 4.73
N SER A 14 6.29 -32.46 5.94
CA SER A 14 5.78 -31.10 6.19
C SER A 14 6.62 -30.03 5.48
N ARG A 15 7.96 -30.14 5.47
CA ARG A 15 8.82 -29.22 4.71
C ARG A 15 8.55 -29.27 3.19
N LYS A 16 8.28 -30.44 2.62
CA LYS A 16 7.91 -30.57 1.20
C LYS A 16 6.55 -29.94 0.93
N ILE A 17 5.56 -30.19 1.78
CA ILE A 17 4.21 -29.61 1.67
C ILE A 17 4.26 -28.08 1.73
N ILE A 18 5.00 -27.50 2.68
CA ILE A 18 5.16 -26.05 2.80
C ILE A 18 5.81 -25.47 1.52
N LYS A 19 6.83 -26.15 0.97
CA LYS A 19 7.48 -25.71 -0.28
C LYS A 19 6.53 -25.77 -1.48
N TYR A 20 5.79 -26.85 -1.66
CA TYR A 20 4.82 -26.97 -2.76
C TYR A 20 3.68 -25.97 -2.62
N SER A 21 3.18 -25.77 -1.40
CA SER A 21 2.17 -24.74 -1.11
C SER A 21 2.68 -23.35 -1.46
N ALA A 22 3.92 -23.01 -1.08
CA ALA A 22 4.54 -21.73 -1.39
C ALA A 22 4.69 -21.52 -2.91
N ILE A 23 5.18 -22.54 -3.63
CA ILE A 23 5.30 -22.51 -5.10
C ILE A 23 3.92 -22.33 -5.74
N LEU A 24 2.91 -23.07 -5.29
CA LEU A 24 1.55 -22.97 -5.82
C LEU A 24 0.95 -21.58 -5.57
N THR A 25 1.13 -21.00 -4.38
CA THR A 25 0.70 -19.62 -4.11
C THR A 25 1.41 -18.59 -4.99
N VAL A 26 2.70 -18.78 -5.28
CA VAL A 26 3.46 -17.89 -6.17
C VAL A 26 2.95 -18.01 -7.61
N LEU A 27 2.74 -19.23 -8.12
CA LEU A 27 2.20 -19.45 -9.46
C LEU A 27 0.78 -18.90 -9.60
N PHE A 28 -0.06 -19.06 -8.58
CA PHE A 28 -1.41 -18.52 -8.54
C PHE A 28 -1.41 -16.99 -8.51
N ALA A 29 -0.52 -16.37 -7.72
CA ALA A 29 -0.35 -14.92 -7.69
C ALA A 29 0.14 -14.36 -9.03
N ILE A 30 1.09 -15.04 -9.70
CA ILE A 30 1.59 -14.65 -11.03
C ILE A 30 0.46 -14.70 -12.08
N TYR A 31 -0.48 -15.64 -11.96
CA TYR A 31 -1.56 -15.79 -12.94
C TYR A 31 -2.73 -14.83 -12.68
N LEU A 32 -3.12 -14.59 -11.42
CA LEU A 32 -4.25 -13.73 -11.08
C LEU A 32 -3.94 -12.24 -11.09
N ALA A 33 -2.73 -11.83 -10.69
CA ALA A 33 -2.35 -10.42 -10.67
C ALA A 33 -2.53 -9.71 -12.03
N PRO A 34 -1.99 -10.24 -13.15
CA PRO A 34 -2.17 -9.60 -14.46
C PRO A 34 -3.63 -9.65 -14.93
N VAL A 35 -4.38 -10.71 -14.62
CA VAL A 35 -5.82 -10.78 -14.96
C VAL A 35 -6.59 -9.66 -14.24
N GLY A 36 -6.27 -9.38 -12.97
CA GLY A 36 -6.83 -8.25 -12.23
C GLY A 36 -6.58 -6.91 -12.92
N ASP A 37 -5.33 -6.67 -13.36
CA ASP A 37 -4.96 -5.43 -14.04
C ASP A 37 -5.69 -5.25 -15.38
N TYR A 38 -5.81 -6.33 -16.17
CA TYR A 38 -6.58 -6.30 -17.43
C TYR A 38 -8.07 -6.04 -17.20
N MET A 39 -8.65 -6.64 -16.17
CA MET A 39 -10.06 -6.42 -15.82
C MET A 39 -10.32 -4.99 -15.35
N ILE A 40 -9.44 -4.42 -14.51
CA ILE A 40 -9.54 -3.02 -14.11
C ILE A 40 -9.34 -2.07 -15.29
N ALA A 41 -8.41 -2.38 -16.21
CA ALA A 41 -8.26 -1.61 -17.43
C ALA A 41 -9.55 -1.60 -18.27
N GLY A 42 -10.22 -2.75 -18.41
CA GLY A 42 -11.53 -2.85 -19.06
C GLY A 42 -12.61 -2.00 -18.40
N LEU A 43 -12.67 -1.98 -17.06
CA LEU A 43 -13.64 -1.16 -16.31
C LEU A 43 -13.50 0.35 -16.59
N LYS A 44 -12.28 0.84 -16.88
CA LYS A 44 -12.04 2.25 -17.22
C LYS A 44 -12.72 2.70 -18.53
N TYR A 45 -13.04 1.75 -19.41
CA TYR A 45 -13.71 2.04 -20.69
C TYR A 45 -15.24 1.91 -20.61
N LEU A 46 -15.80 1.53 -19.46
CA LEU A 46 -17.25 1.41 -19.30
C LEU A 46 -17.90 2.79 -19.14
N PRO A 47 -19.10 2.99 -19.71
CA PRO A 47 -19.86 4.22 -19.50
C PRO A 47 -20.21 4.37 -18.01
N GLY A 48 -19.99 5.58 -17.48
CA GLY A 48 -20.20 5.89 -16.05
C GLY A 48 -18.97 5.71 -15.16
N TYR A 49 -17.82 5.30 -15.71
CA TYR A 49 -16.55 5.31 -14.98
C TYR A 49 -16.10 6.77 -14.73
N TYR A 50 -16.16 7.21 -13.48
CA TYR A 50 -15.68 8.54 -13.08
C TYR A 50 -14.16 8.50 -12.88
N HIS A 51 -13.45 9.36 -13.61
CA HIS A 51 -12.02 9.50 -13.44
C HIS A 51 -11.72 10.50 -12.32
N ASP A 52 -11.39 10.00 -11.14
CA ASP A 52 -10.91 10.85 -10.05
C ASP A 52 -9.55 11.46 -10.45
N LEU A 53 -9.43 12.78 -10.38
CA LEU A 53 -8.21 13.52 -10.67
C LEU A 53 -7.06 13.14 -9.72
N ASP A 54 -7.35 12.62 -8.53
CA ASP A 54 -6.35 12.18 -7.56
C ASP A 54 -5.61 10.90 -8.03
N THR A 55 -6.15 10.17 -9.01
CA THR A 55 -5.48 9.00 -9.60
C THR A 55 -4.15 9.34 -10.29
N ILE A 56 -4.04 10.54 -10.86
CA ILE A 56 -2.83 11.01 -11.57
C ILE A 56 -1.95 11.93 -10.71
N ARG A 57 -2.45 12.40 -9.56
CA ARG A 57 -1.71 13.32 -8.69
C ARG A 57 -0.72 12.60 -7.79
N THR A 58 0.37 13.27 -7.45
CA THR A 58 1.29 12.88 -6.37
C THR A 58 0.66 13.15 -5.00
N SER A 59 1.16 12.52 -3.94
CA SER A 59 0.69 12.74 -2.57
C SER A 59 0.75 14.22 -2.18
N VAL A 60 1.83 14.91 -2.55
CA VAL A 60 2.03 16.36 -2.37
C VAL A 60 0.90 17.16 -3.04
N GLN A 61 0.63 16.90 -4.31
CA GLN A 61 -0.43 17.59 -5.05
C GLN A 61 -1.82 17.34 -4.46
N ILE A 62 -2.07 16.14 -3.93
CA ILE A 62 -3.33 15.79 -3.28
C ILE A 62 -3.49 16.54 -1.94
N ILE A 63 -2.40 16.68 -1.17
CA ILE A 63 -2.41 17.44 0.10
C ILE A 63 -2.69 18.92 -0.19
N GLU A 64 -1.97 19.49 -1.16
CA GLU A 64 -2.07 20.91 -1.52
C GLU A 64 -3.40 21.26 -2.17
N SER A 65 -3.97 20.37 -3.00
CA SER A 65 -5.29 20.60 -3.59
C SER A 65 -6.42 20.73 -2.55
N ARG A 66 -6.17 20.26 -1.33
CA ARG A 66 -7.11 20.32 -0.19
C ARG A 66 -6.84 21.46 0.78
N GLY A 67 -5.93 22.37 0.42
CA GLY A 67 -5.60 23.55 1.23
C GLY A 67 -4.68 23.28 2.41
N PHE A 68 -4.07 22.10 2.48
CA PHE A 68 -3.02 21.80 3.45
C PHE A 68 -1.64 22.11 2.87
N GLN A 69 -0.67 22.36 3.74
CA GLN A 69 0.74 22.47 3.34
C GLN A 69 1.39 21.09 3.36
N SER A 70 2.29 20.83 2.43
CA SER A 70 3.04 19.58 2.34
C SER A 70 4.52 19.81 2.72
N GLU A 71 5.11 18.88 3.46
CA GLU A 71 6.55 18.79 3.69
C GLU A 71 7.02 17.40 3.24
N THR A 72 8.06 17.33 2.42
CA THR A 72 8.67 16.05 1.98
C THR A 72 10.02 15.86 2.65
N HIS A 73 10.20 14.71 3.28
CA HIS A 73 11.44 14.30 3.94
C HIS A 73 12.03 13.07 3.25
N TYR A 74 13.36 13.07 3.09
CA TYR A 74 14.11 11.93 2.60
C TYR A 74 14.90 11.33 3.75
N ILE A 75 14.63 10.07 4.09
CA ILE A 75 15.22 9.37 5.22
C ILE A 75 16.07 8.23 4.69
N THR A 76 17.36 8.24 5.01
CA THR A 76 18.28 7.15 4.66
C THR A 76 18.27 6.11 5.77
N THR A 77 17.90 4.87 5.45
CA THR A 77 17.98 3.75 6.37
C THR A 77 19.43 3.30 6.59
N VAL A 78 19.68 2.53 7.64
CA VAL A 78 21.03 2.03 7.96
C VAL A 78 21.65 1.16 6.85
N ASP A 79 20.81 0.51 6.05
CA ASP A 79 21.16 -0.32 4.90
C ASP A 79 21.12 0.43 3.55
N GLY A 80 20.91 1.75 3.58
CA GLY A 80 21.11 2.63 2.44
C GLY A 80 19.89 2.89 1.55
N TYR A 81 18.69 2.42 1.93
CA TYR A 81 17.46 2.79 1.23
C TYR A 81 17.08 4.25 1.54
N ILE A 82 16.60 4.97 0.53
CA ILE A 82 16.09 6.34 0.68
C ILE A 82 14.57 6.27 0.68
N LEU A 83 13.98 6.50 1.85
CA LEU A 83 12.54 6.55 2.05
C LEU A 83 12.05 7.98 1.87
N THR A 84 11.00 8.15 1.06
CA THR A 84 10.29 9.42 0.95
C THR A 84 9.10 9.42 1.91
N VAL A 85 9.06 10.39 2.83
CA VAL A 85 7.96 10.57 3.79
C VAL A 85 7.32 11.93 3.55
N ASN A 86 6.00 11.93 3.31
CA ASN A 86 5.22 13.15 3.16
C ASN A 86 4.48 13.47 4.46
N ARG A 87 4.59 14.73 4.92
CA ARG A 87 3.92 15.23 6.11
C ARG A 87 2.86 16.26 5.71
N ILE A 88 1.67 16.09 6.27
CA ILE A 88 0.57 17.04 6.15
C ILE A 88 0.72 18.08 7.26
N VAL A 89 0.80 19.35 6.87
CA VAL A 89 0.91 20.48 7.78
C VAL A 89 -0.39 21.27 7.72
N ASN A 90 -1.07 21.38 8.86
CA ASN A 90 -2.30 22.17 8.97
C ASN A 90 -1.95 23.66 9.17
N PRO A 91 -2.21 24.53 8.17
CA PRO A 91 -1.88 25.96 8.27
C PRO A 91 -2.83 26.71 9.21
N TYR A 92 -3.99 26.13 9.55
CA TYR A 92 -5.02 26.77 10.38
C TYR A 92 -4.76 26.61 11.88
N VAL A 93 -3.81 25.76 12.28
CA VAL A 93 -3.43 25.58 13.69
C VAL A 93 -2.31 26.54 14.06
N LYS A 94 -2.64 27.55 14.87
CA LYS A 94 -1.72 28.61 15.32
C LYS A 94 -0.77 28.17 16.42
N ASP A 95 -1.27 27.42 17.41
CA ASP A 95 -0.46 26.87 18.49
C ASP A 95 -0.18 25.39 18.24
N ARG A 96 1.09 25.08 18.00
CA ARG A 96 1.56 23.71 17.73
C ARG A 96 2.23 23.07 18.94
N SER A 97 2.33 23.76 20.07
CA SER A 97 3.08 23.31 21.25
C SER A 97 2.52 22.03 21.89
N SER A 98 1.21 21.80 21.77
CA SER A 98 0.54 20.61 22.28
C SER A 98 0.36 19.49 21.25
N LEU A 99 0.71 19.74 19.97
CA LEU A 99 0.51 18.75 18.91
C LEU A 99 1.56 17.65 18.99
N ARG A 100 1.11 16.42 18.80
CA ARG A 100 1.98 15.24 18.69
C ARG A 100 1.99 14.75 17.24
N PRO A 101 3.16 14.43 16.68
CA PRO A 101 3.22 13.84 15.35
C PRO A 101 2.57 12.45 15.34
N VAL A 102 1.85 12.14 14.26
CA VAL A 102 1.27 10.83 14.01
C VAL A 102 1.91 10.25 12.76
N LEU A 103 2.45 9.04 12.88
CA LEU A 103 3.02 8.30 11.75
C LEU A 103 1.98 7.31 11.22
N LEU A 104 1.66 7.42 9.93
CA LEU A 104 0.72 6.53 9.25
C LEU A 104 1.48 5.64 8.27
N GLN A 105 1.58 4.36 8.58
CA GLN A 105 2.23 3.36 7.74
C GLN A 105 1.20 2.65 6.88
N HIS A 106 1.41 2.61 5.56
CA HIS A 106 0.56 1.85 4.65
C HIS A 106 0.83 0.34 4.76
N GLY A 107 -0.14 -0.47 4.32
CA GLY A 107 -0.03 -1.92 4.25
C GLY A 107 0.78 -2.43 3.06
N PHE A 108 0.79 -3.75 2.89
CA PHE A 108 1.44 -4.44 1.77
C PHE A 108 0.89 -3.94 0.42
N GLN A 109 1.77 -3.75 -0.58
CA GLN A 109 1.43 -3.27 -1.93
C GLN A 109 0.67 -1.93 -1.96
N SER A 110 0.99 -1.02 -1.04
CA SER A 110 0.37 0.31 -0.96
C SER A 110 1.43 1.41 -0.86
N SER A 111 0.97 2.65 -0.73
CA SER A 111 1.79 3.86 -0.52
C SER A 111 1.09 4.83 0.42
N ASP A 112 1.74 5.93 0.76
CA ASP A 112 1.17 7.02 1.56
C ASP A 112 -0.15 7.59 0.99
N LYS A 113 -0.35 7.50 -0.34
CA LYS A 113 -1.61 7.86 -1.01
C LYS A 113 -2.83 7.16 -0.43
N GLY A 114 -2.69 5.95 0.14
CA GLY A 114 -3.82 5.22 0.74
C GLY A 114 -4.54 6.00 1.84
N TRP A 115 -3.83 6.88 2.56
CA TRP A 115 -4.40 7.75 3.59
C TRP A 115 -5.00 9.05 3.02
N LEU A 116 -4.71 9.35 1.76
CA LEU A 116 -5.14 10.56 1.08
C LEU A 116 -6.32 10.31 0.15
N ILE A 117 -6.52 9.09 -0.36
CA ILE A 117 -7.58 8.82 -1.32
C ILE A 117 -8.91 8.67 -0.57
N THR A 118 -9.55 9.79 -0.28
CA THR A 118 -10.98 9.88 0.01
C THR A 118 -11.57 10.66 -1.14
N SER A 119 -12.32 10.01 -2.03
CA SER A 119 -13.03 10.74 -3.07
C SER A 119 -13.98 11.70 -2.38
N ALA A 120 -13.76 13.01 -2.57
CA ALA A 120 -14.85 13.95 -2.39
C ALA A 120 -15.80 13.63 -3.53
N MET A 121 -16.76 12.74 -3.29
CA MET A 121 -17.93 12.71 -4.14
C MET A 121 -18.52 14.09 -3.97
N THR A 122 -18.30 14.96 -4.96
CA THR A 122 -18.92 16.28 -5.01
C THR A 122 -20.39 16.03 -4.74
N ALA A 123 -20.85 16.37 -3.52
CA ALA A 123 -22.25 16.46 -3.22
C ALA A 123 -22.73 17.53 -4.19
N ILE A 124 -23.35 17.06 -5.27
CA ILE A 124 -23.86 17.87 -6.35
C ILE A 124 -24.81 18.87 -5.69
N SER A 125 -24.35 20.12 -5.59
CA SER A 125 -25.11 21.28 -5.16
C SER A 125 -26.08 21.68 -6.26
#